data_AF-A0A5D6XIN1-F1
#
_entry.id   AF-A0A5D6XIN1-F1
#
_cell.length_a   1.000
_cell.length_b   1.000
_cell.length_c   1.000
_cell.angle_alpha   90.00
_cell.angle_beta   90.00
_cell.angle_gamma   90.00
#
_symmetry.space_group_name_H-M   'P 1'
#
loop_
_entity.id
_entity.type
_entity.pdbx_description
1 polymer ?
#
loop_
_entity_poly.entity_id
_entity_poly.type
_entity_poly.pdbx_seq_one_letter_code
_entity_poly.pdbx_strand_id
1 'polypeptide(L)'
;MADTPYTSRKTSRVDALRDSLPSSWRAEHMPPHLRHAESDSLKNRRAAQTPLVLAGMSYGTLVGLHTALDGAHTFAAVVLVAPAVSVEWTTTLRVQRVFAKPLSALLPKARIVPGVNRAWLCRDPAFVADFAQDPLNVAGDVTSRMGEQSLGAMLALKKDPRLEQPDSAFCALPILILMGSSDKITSLPLAKEFYGRIANRDKELKVFDGLYHALFDDPEKDDVFDHLVAWLHARFPAGGDGGGDRAAPEEAPAAGPEAGGGDDGSRRSSSSGGDTGGDRETVEVVTATVTTEDGAVYTTTVEVAVDAAQDAAAAAADNADAQRKAQSAASSEQQ
;
A
#
# COMPACT_ATOMS: atom_id res chain seq x y z
N MET A 1 10.37 -31.16 -22.15
CA MET A 1 10.93 -30.69 -20.86
C MET A 1 12.19 -29.92 -21.20
N ALA A 2 12.13 -28.60 -21.15
CA ALA A 2 13.29 -27.75 -21.37
C ALA A 2 13.79 -27.30 -20.00
N ASP A 3 14.91 -27.88 -19.58
CA ASP A 3 15.69 -27.42 -18.43
C ASP A 3 16.29 -26.06 -18.78
N THR A 4 15.77 -25.00 -18.15
CA THR A 4 16.46 -23.72 -18.09
C THR A 4 17.42 -23.77 -16.90
N PRO A 5 18.73 -23.52 -17.07
CA PRO A 5 19.68 -23.64 -15.98
C PRO A 5 19.45 -22.53 -14.94
N TYR A 6 19.12 -22.94 -13.72
CA TYR A 6 19.12 -22.10 -12.53
C TYR A 6 20.53 -21.56 -12.34
N THR A 7 20.77 -20.32 -12.74
CA THR A 7 22.07 -19.66 -12.61
C THR A 7 22.42 -19.56 -11.12
N SER A 8 23.45 -20.33 -10.72
CA SER A 8 24.34 -20.12 -9.56
C SER A 8 23.91 -18.98 -8.62
N ARG A 9 23.15 -19.34 -7.57
CA ARG A 9 22.77 -18.46 -6.44
C ARG A 9 24.04 -17.83 -5.87
N LYS A 10 24.29 -16.54 -6.10
CA LYS A 10 25.16 -15.79 -5.19
C LYS A 10 24.46 -15.82 -3.83
N THR A 11 25.16 -16.23 -2.78
CA THR A 11 24.62 -16.15 -1.42
C THR A 11 24.30 -14.69 -1.13
N SER A 12 23.01 -14.37 -0.96
CA SER A 12 22.57 -13.00 -0.64
C SER A 12 23.22 -12.56 0.67
N ARG A 13 23.68 -11.31 0.71
CA ARG A 13 24.22 -10.69 1.94
C ARG A 13 23.14 -10.56 3.00
N VAL A 14 21.91 -10.26 2.58
CA VAL A 14 20.75 -10.18 3.46
C VAL A 14 20.46 -11.54 4.09
N ASP A 15 20.50 -12.63 3.32
CA ASP A 15 20.31 -13.98 3.87
C ASP A 15 21.42 -14.35 4.86
N ALA A 16 22.68 -14.10 4.49
CA ALA A 16 23.80 -14.35 5.39
C ALA A 16 23.70 -13.54 6.68
N LEU A 17 23.25 -12.28 6.60
CA LEU A 17 23.00 -11.45 7.77
C LEU A 17 21.86 -12.03 8.62
N ARG A 18 20.72 -12.38 8.02
CA ARG A 18 19.56 -12.97 8.69
C ARG A 18 19.93 -14.24 9.43
N ASP A 19 20.75 -15.10 8.83
CA ASP A 19 21.22 -16.35 9.42
C ASP A 19 22.27 -16.12 10.52
N SER A 20 23.03 -15.02 10.44
CA SER A 20 24.02 -14.63 11.46
C SER A 20 23.41 -13.93 12.69
N LEU A 21 22.19 -13.39 12.56
CA LEU A 21 21.53 -12.72 13.66
C LEU A 21 21.24 -13.74 14.77
N PRO A 22 21.61 -13.44 16.04
CA PRO A 22 21.33 -14.36 17.13
C PRO A 22 19.83 -14.63 17.21
N SER A 23 19.45 -15.85 17.60
CA SER A 23 18.04 -16.24 17.82
C SER A 23 17.29 -15.30 18.76
N SER A 24 18.01 -14.48 19.54
CA SER A 24 17.51 -13.36 20.33
C SER A 24 16.72 -12.31 19.56
N TRP A 25 16.85 -12.20 18.24
CA TRP A 25 16.05 -11.26 17.44
C TRP A 25 14.75 -11.88 16.88
N ARG A 26 14.53 -13.19 17.05
CA ARG A 26 13.20 -13.80 16.89
C ARG A 26 12.40 -13.43 18.14
N ALA A 27 11.15 -12.98 17.98
CA ALA A 27 10.35 -12.27 19.00
C ALA A 27 10.39 -12.87 20.43
N GLU A 28 10.53 -14.20 20.51
CA GLU A 28 10.59 -15.00 21.73
C GLU A 28 11.81 -14.69 22.63
N HIS A 29 12.92 -14.22 22.07
CA HIS A 29 14.20 -14.06 22.77
C HIS A 29 14.73 -12.61 22.77
N MET A 30 13.89 -11.64 22.40
CA MET A 30 14.24 -10.22 22.33
C MET A 30 14.75 -9.72 23.69
N PRO A 31 15.98 -9.16 23.76
CA PRO A 31 16.55 -8.65 25.00
C PRO A 31 15.60 -7.63 25.67
N PRO A 32 15.47 -7.63 27.02
CA PRO A 32 14.55 -6.73 27.71
C PRO A 32 14.74 -5.24 27.39
N HIS A 33 15.97 -4.82 27.09
CA HIS A 33 16.30 -3.44 26.71
C HIS A 33 15.82 -3.03 25.31
N LEU A 34 15.44 -4.01 24.48
CA LEU A 34 14.75 -3.79 23.20
C LEU A 34 13.23 -4.01 23.34
N ARG A 35 12.76 -4.66 24.41
CA ARG A 35 11.32 -4.88 24.67
C ARG A 35 10.60 -3.62 25.17
N HIS A 36 11.32 -2.69 25.78
CA HIS A 36 10.96 -1.28 25.92
C HIS A 36 12.27 -0.52 26.05
N ALA A 37 12.50 0.47 25.18
CA ALA A 37 13.68 1.32 25.23
C ALA A 37 13.60 2.30 26.42
N GLU A 38 13.65 1.78 27.65
CA GLU A 38 13.82 2.55 28.88
C GLU A 38 15.05 2.02 29.63
N SER A 39 16.23 2.11 28.98
CA SER A 39 17.50 2.01 29.67
C SER A 39 17.97 3.42 30.07
N ASP A 40 18.37 3.59 31.33
CA ASP A 40 18.97 4.83 31.86
C ASP A 40 20.20 5.30 31.05
N SER A 41 20.83 4.42 30.27
CA SER A 41 21.92 4.80 29.35
C SER A 41 21.48 5.71 28.19
N LEU A 42 20.19 5.75 27.85
CA LEU A 42 19.63 6.70 26.86
C LEU A 42 19.35 8.07 27.48
N LYS A 43 19.21 8.16 28.82
CA LYS A 43 18.85 9.41 29.51
C LYS A 43 19.97 10.47 29.45
N ASN A 44 21.22 10.05 29.25
CA ASN A 44 22.38 10.95 29.14
C ASN A 44 22.73 11.39 27.70
N ARG A 45 21.96 11.01 26.67
CA ARG A 45 22.08 11.57 25.30
C ARG A 45 21.02 12.65 25.02
N ARG A 46 20.80 13.57 25.97
CA ARG A 46 20.00 14.78 25.70
C ARG A 46 20.84 15.77 24.87
N ALA A 47 20.83 15.58 23.55
CA ALA A 47 21.18 16.64 22.57
C ALA A 47 20.60 16.41 21.15
N ALA A 48 20.12 15.21 20.80
CA ALA A 48 19.29 14.99 19.61
C ALA A 48 18.41 13.76 19.86
N GLN A 49 17.09 13.88 19.70
CA GLN A 49 16.21 12.72 19.71
C GLN A 49 16.62 11.80 18.55
N THR A 50 16.84 10.51 18.81
CA THR A 50 17.09 9.53 17.76
C THR A 50 15.96 9.61 16.73
N PRO A 51 16.23 9.78 15.42
CA PRO A 51 15.20 9.89 14.41
C PRO A 51 14.27 8.67 14.42
N LEU A 52 12.96 8.89 14.57
CA LEU A 52 11.96 7.82 14.49
C LEU A 52 11.47 7.70 13.04
N VAL A 53 11.84 6.62 12.36
CA VAL A 53 11.40 6.35 10.98
C VAL A 53 10.26 5.33 11.00
N LEU A 54 9.14 5.66 10.35
CA LEU A 54 8.03 4.74 10.15
C LEU A 54 8.25 3.96 8.86
N ALA A 55 8.24 2.64 8.92
CA ALA A 55 8.31 1.78 7.73
C ALA A 55 7.14 0.80 7.71
N GLY A 56 6.55 0.60 6.54
CA GLY A 56 5.50 -0.40 6.32
C GLY A 56 5.68 -1.11 4.99
N MET A 57 5.21 -2.34 4.92
CA MET A 57 5.08 -3.10 3.67
C MET A 57 3.62 -3.48 3.44
N SER A 58 3.13 -3.39 2.21
CA SER A 58 1.78 -3.82 1.83
C SER A 58 0.71 -3.17 2.70
N TYR A 59 -0.15 -3.95 3.34
CA TYR A 59 -1.14 -3.46 4.29
C TYR A 59 -0.55 -2.61 5.43
N GLY A 60 0.69 -2.88 5.85
CA GLY A 60 1.40 -2.07 6.82
C GLY A 60 1.63 -0.63 6.37
N THR A 61 1.70 -0.35 5.06
CA THR A 61 1.77 1.03 4.56
C THR A 61 0.44 1.75 4.74
N LEU A 62 -0.69 1.06 4.56
CA LEU A 62 -2.02 1.65 4.75
C LEU A 62 -2.19 2.07 6.21
N VAL A 63 -1.87 1.17 7.14
CA VAL A 63 -1.86 1.46 8.58
C VAL A 63 -0.88 2.59 8.89
N GLY A 64 0.37 2.49 8.42
CA GLY A 64 1.41 3.48 8.68
C GLY A 64 1.08 4.88 8.16
N LEU A 65 0.48 5.00 6.98
CA LEU A 65 0.03 6.28 6.45
C LEU A 65 -1.03 6.93 7.35
N HIS A 66 -2.02 6.17 7.81
CA HIS A 66 -3.00 6.67 8.77
C HIS A 66 -2.36 7.04 10.10
N THR A 67 -1.39 6.27 10.60
CA THR A 67 -0.64 6.60 11.82
C THR A 67 0.17 7.89 11.67
N ALA A 68 0.83 8.11 10.53
CA ALA A 68 1.57 9.34 10.26
C ALA A 68 0.64 10.56 10.13
N LEU A 69 -0.53 10.37 9.51
CA LEU A 69 -1.53 11.42 9.33
C LEU A 69 -2.27 11.77 10.62
N ASP A 70 -2.43 10.84 11.56
CA ASP A 70 -3.08 11.08 12.85
C ASP A 70 -2.34 12.13 13.70
N GLY A 71 -1.02 12.23 13.53
CA GLY A 71 -0.19 13.25 14.19
C GLY A 71 0.07 13.00 15.68
N ALA A 72 -0.37 11.86 16.23
CA ALA A 72 -0.07 11.44 17.60
C ALA A 72 1.42 11.17 17.86
N HIS A 73 2.19 10.92 16.79
CA HIS A 73 3.63 10.65 16.86
C HIS A 73 4.40 11.58 15.93
N THR A 74 5.61 11.96 16.35
CA THR A 74 6.55 12.70 15.51
C THR A 74 7.48 11.72 14.81
N PHE A 75 7.34 11.61 13.49
CA PHE A 75 8.23 10.83 12.65
C PHE A 75 9.27 11.74 11.99
N ALA A 76 10.44 11.19 11.71
CA ALA A 76 11.51 11.85 10.97
C ALA A 76 11.48 11.51 9.48
N ALA A 77 10.88 10.38 9.10
CA ALA A 77 10.70 9.93 7.73
C ALA A 77 9.65 8.80 7.66
N VAL A 78 9.13 8.54 6.45
CA VAL A 78 8.23 7.42 6.16
C VAL A 78 8.76 6.60 4.98
N VAL A 79 8.80 5.28 5.14
CA VAL A 79 9.18 4.32 4.09
C VAL A 79 7.98 3.42 3.79
N LEU A 80 7.55 3.41 2.53
CA LEU A 80 6.39 2.68 2.05
C LEU A 80 6.84 1.63 1.02
N VAL A 81 6.74 0.35 1.36
CA VAL A 81 7.16 -0.75 0.48
C VAL A 81 5.92 -1.44 -0.08
N ALA A 82 5.83 -1.54 -1.41
CA ALA A 82 4.68 -2.11 -2.13
C ALA A 82 3.32 -1.60 -1.57
N PRO A 83 3.04 -0.29 -1.65
CA PRO A 83 2.01 0.32 -0.81
C PRO A 83 0.57 -0.04 -1.18
N ALA A 84 -0.22 -0.44 -0.18
CA ALA A 84 -1.66 -0.69 -0.30
C ALA A 84 -2.50 0.60 -0.16
N VAL A 85 -2.26 1.59 -1.03
CA VAL A 85 -2.84 2.94 -0.93
C VAL A 85 -4.22 3.09 -1.59
N SER A 86 -4.56 2.21 -2.52
CA SER A 86 -5.81 2.26 -3.29
C SER A 86 -6.10 0.89 -3.91
N VAL A 87 -7.28 0.74 -4.51
CA VAL A 87 -7.69 -0.43 -5.29
C VAL A 87 -8.01 -0.03 -6.72
N GLU A 88 -7.79 -0.96 -7.64
CA GLU A 88 -8.28 -0.82 -9.01
C GLU A 88 -9.79 -1.08 -9.03
N TRP A 89 -10.56 -0.09 -9.48
CA TRP A 89 -12.02 -0.18 -9.47
C TRP A 89 -12.53 -1.00 -10.64
N THR A 90 -12.89 -2.25 -10.35
CA THR A 90 -13.72 -3.08 -11.25
C THR A 90 -15.20 -2.79 -11.01
N THR A 91 -16.06 -3.08 -11.99
CA THR A 91 -17.52 -2.99 -11.84
C THR A 91 -18.01 -3.80 -10.64
N THR A 92 -17.48 -5.01 -10.47
CA THR A 92 -17.77 -5.88 -9.32
C THR A 92 -17.40 -5.23 -7.98
N LEU A 93 -16.22 -4.61 -7.85
CA LEU A 93 -15.80 -3.96 -6.61
C LEU A 93 -16.67 -2.73 -6.29
N ARG A 94 -17.10 -1.97 -7.32
CA ARG A 94 -18.01 -0.83 -7.13
C ARG A 94 -19.35 -1.28 -6.52
N VAL A 95 -19.87 -2.41 -6.99
CA VAL A 95 -21.11 -3.01 -6.49
C VAL A 95 -20.90 -3.58 -5.09
N GLN A 96 -19.86 -4.40 -4.90
CA GLN A 96 -19.55 -5.01 -3.60
C GLN A 96 -19.36 -3.96 -2.50
N ARG A 97 -18.79 -2.79 -2.83
CA ARG A 97 -18.64 -1.67 -1.89
C ARG A 97 -19.97 -1.24 -1.26
N VAL A 98 -21.06 -1.24 -2.01
CA VAL A 98 -22.38 -0.86 -1.49
C VAL A 98 -22.76 -1.80 -0.34
N PHE A 99 -22.56 -3.09 -0.54
CA PHE A 99 -22.93 -4.13 0.41
C PHE A 99 -21.91 -4.34 1.52
N ALA A 100 -20.70 -3.81 1.38
CA ALA A 100 -19.59 -4.07 2.29
C ALA A 100 -19.92 -3.70 3.75
N LYS A 101 -20.52 -2.51 3.98
CA LYS A 101 -20.91 -2.06 5.34
C LYS A 101 -21.99 -2.93 5.99
N PRO A 102 -23.16 -3.16 5.37
CA PRO A 102 -24.18 -4.01 5.97
C PRO A 102 -23.68 -5.45 6.18
N LEU A 103 -22.91 -6.00 5.24
CA LEU A 103 -22.33 -7.34 5.37
C LEU A 103 -21.28 -7.43 6.50
N SER A 104 -20.43 -6.41 6.65
CA SER A 104 -19.47 -6.28 7.76
C SER A 104 -20.16 -6.12 9.13
N ALA A 105 -21.34 -5.51 9.17
CA ALA A 105 -22.13 -5.39 10.39
C ALA A 105 -22.80 -6.72 10.77
N LEU A 106 -23.34 -7.45 9.79
CA LEU A 106 -24.06 -8.70 10.01
C LEU A 106 -23.13 -9.88 10.28
N LEU A 107 -22.04 -10.00 9.51
CA LEU A 107 -21.14 -11.16 9.52
C LEU A 107 -19.67 -10.77 9.67
N PRO A 108 -19.28 -9.98 10.70
CA PRO A 108 -17.95 -9.36 10.79
C PRO A 108 -16.77 -10.34 10.77
N LYS A 109 -17.00 -11.60 11.16
CA LYS A 109 -15.97 -12.64 11.25
C LYS A 109 -15.96 -13.62 10.06
N ALA A 110 -16.95 -13.54 9.15
CA ALA A 110 -17.01 -14.42 8.00
C ALA A 110 -15.84 -14.15 7.04
N ARG A 111 -15.09 -15.19 6.68
CA ARG A 111 -13.97 -15.14 5.74
C ARG A 111 -14.48 -15.35 4.32
N ILE A 112 -14.77 -14.25 3.64
CA ILE A 112 -15.44 -14.24 2.33
C ILE A 112 -14.80 -13.24 1.36
N VAL A 113 -13.79 -12.51 1.83
CA VAL A 113 -13.03 -11.57 1.00
C VAL A 113 -11.78 -12.33 0.54
N PRO A 114 -11.62 -12.58 -0.77
CA PRO A 114 -10.49 -13.34 -1.27
C PRO A 114 -9.16 -12.82 -0.74
N GLY A 115 -8.35 -13.73 -0.19
CA GLY A 115 -7.00 -13.41 0.25
C GLY A 115 -6.05 -13.08 -0.90
N VAL A 116 -4.86 -12.58 -0.57
CA VAL A 116 -3.81 -12.34 -1.57
C VAL A 116 -3.34 -13.67 -2.18
N ASN A 117 -3.20 -13.69 -3.51
CA ASN A 117 -2.64 -14.86 -4.18
C ASN A 117 -1.13 -14.93 -3.92
N ARG A 118 -0.73 -15.96 -3.18
CA ARG A 118 0.64 -16.15 -2.66
C ARG A 118 1.68 -16.35 -3.75
N ALA A 119 1.28 -16.84 -4.93
CA ALA A 119 2.20 -16.99 -6.06
C ALA A 119 2.75 -15.64 -6.56
N TRP A 120 2.07 -14.53 -6.23
CA TRP A 120 2.51 -13.17 -6.57
C TRP A 120 3.28 -12.47 -5.44
N LEU A 121 3.53 -13.15 -4.31
CA LEU A 121 4.30 -12.56 -3.22
C LEU A 121 5.77 -12.39 -3.60
N CYS A 122 6.41 -13.44 -4.08
CA CYS A 122 7.84 -13.46 -4.35
C CYS A 122 8.14 -14.43 -5.51
N ARG A 123 9.19 -14.14 -6.30
CA ARG A 123 9.67 -15.07 -7.33
C ARG A 123 10.44 -16.26 -6.77
N ASP A 124 10.96 -16.17 -5.54
CA ASP A 124 11.66 -17.28 -4.91
C ASP A 124 10.65 -18.33 -4.40
N PRO A 125 10.58 -19.53 -5.01
CA PRO A 125 9.66 -20.57 -4.56
C PRO A 125 9.97 -21.05 -3.13
N ALA A 126 11.22 -20.94 -2.67
CA ALA A 126 11.58 -21.30 -1.30
C ALA A 126 10.93 -20.34 -0.29
N PHE A 127 10.91 -19.04 -0.59
CA PHE A 127 10.20 -18.07 0.24
C PHE A 127 8.69 -18.32 0.23
N VAL A 128 8.10 -18.57 -0.94
CA VAL A 128 6.65 -18.83 -1.03
C VAL A 128 6.27 -20.10 -0.23
N ALA A 129 7.10 -21.14 -0.26
CA ALA A 129 6.89 -22.35 0.51
C ALA A 129 7.01 -22.11 2.03
N ASP A 130 8.06 -21.39 2.46
CA ASP A 130 8.27 -21.00 3.86
C ASP A 130 7.10 -20.17 4.40
N PHE A 131 6.72 -19.12 3.65
CA PHE A 131 5.59 -18.25 3.98
C PHE A 131 4.27 -19.04 4.11
N ALA A 132 4.05 -20.05 3.26
CA ALA A 132 2.86 -20.89 3.30
C ALA A 132 2.83 -21.88 4.48
N GLN A 133 4.01 -22.24 5.02
CA GLN A 133 4.15 -23.18 6.14
C GLN A 133 4.24 -22.48 7.50
N ASP A 134 4.49 -21.17 7.54
CA ASP A 134 4.57 -20.39 8.77
C ASP A 134 3.20 -20.38 9.50
N PRO A 135 3.11 -20.95 10.73
CA PRO A 135 1.87 -21.00 11.49
C PRO A 135 1.40 -19.63 11.99
N LEU A 136 2.25 -18.59 11.95
CA LEU A 136 1.88 -17.22 12.31
C LEU A 136 1.19 -16.49 11.16
N ASN A 137 1.29 -17.00 9.93
CA ASN A 137 0.59 -16.43 8.79
C ASN A 137 -0.87 -16.88 8.77
N VAL A 138 -1.78 -15.92 8.59
CA VAL A 138 -3.19 -16.23 8.41
C VAL A 138 -3.39 -16.82 7.01
N ALA A 139 -3.81 -18.09 6.98
CA ALA A 139 -4.20 -18.74 5.75
C ALA A 139 -5.66 -18.46 5.36
N GLY A 140 -5.91 -18.38 4.05
CA GLY A 140 -7.25 -18.28 3.48
C GLY A 140 -7.78 -16.86 3.36
N ASP A 141 -9.11 -16.78 3.25
CA ASP A 141 -9.83 -15.55 2.98
C ASP A 141 -9.84 -14.60 4.16
N VAL A 142 -9.89 -13.31 3.84
CA VAL A 142 -9.96 -12.19 4.76
C VAL A 142 -11.39 -12.04 5.25
N THR A 143 -11.54 -11.57 6.49
CA THR A 143 -12.88 -11.35 7.06
C THR A 143 -13.61 -10.20 6.36
N SER A 144 -14.94 -10.28 6.29
CA SER A 144 -15.79 -9.23 5.73
C SER A 144 -15.50 -7.85 6.35
N ARG A 145 -15.29 -7.81 7.67
CA ARG A 145 -14.94 -6.58 8.40
C ARG A 145 -13.59 -6.04 7.99
N MET A 146 -12.60 -6.91 7.86
CA MET A 146 -11.28 -6.49 7.45
C MET A 146 -11.30 -5.92 6.03
N GLY A 147 -12.01 -6.56 5.08
CA GLY A 147 -12.17 -6.03 3.73
C GLY A 147 -12.86 -4.67 3.70
N GLU A 148 -13.96 -4.50 4.43
CA GLU A 148 -14.69 -3.23 4.50
C GLU A 148 -13.87 -2.11 5.13
N GLN A 149 -13.19 -2.36 6.26
CA GLN A 149 -12.34 -1.37 6.91
C GLN A 149 -11.12 -1.00 6.06
N SER A 150 -10.54 -1.97 5.36
CA SER A 150 -9.41 -1.74 4.45
C SER A 150 -9.81 -0.83 3.29
N LEU A 151 -10.95 -1.12 2.65
CA LEU A 151 -11.47 -0.28 1.58
C LEU A 151 -11.83 1.13 2.09
N GLY A 152 -12.46 1.21 3.27
CA GLY A 152 -12.76 2.47 3.94
C GLY A 152 -11.51 3.31 4.20
N ALA A 153 -10.44 2.68 4.70
CA ALA A 153 -9.16 3.34 4.97
C ALA A 153 -8.48 3.85 3.70
N MET A 154 -8.48 3.07 2.60
CA MET A 154 -7.95 3.52 1.30
C MET A 154 -8.75 4.70 0.73
N LEU A 155 -10.08 4.65 0.83
CA LEU A 155 -10.95 5.75 0.42
C LEU A 155 -10.75 7.01 1.27
N ALA A 156 -10.50 6.85 2.57
CA ALA A 156 -10.17 7.95 3.46
C ALA A 156 -8.83 8.60 3.06
N LEU A 157 -7.78 7.80 2.78
CA LEU A 157 -6.51 8.34 2.25
C LEU A 157 -6.72 9.10 0.94
N LYS A 158 -7.53 8.58 0.02
CA LYS A 158 -7.80 9.26 -1.26
C LYS A 158 -8.44 10.65 -1.07
N LYS A 159 -9.21 10.84 0.00
CA LYS A 159 -9.92 12.09 0.29
C LYS A 159 -9.20 13.01 1.28
N ASP A 160 -8.08 12.57 1.86
CA ASP A 160 -7.38 13.33 2.90
C ASP A 160 -6.64 14.53 2.29
N PRO A 161 -7.06 15.78 2.57
CA PRO A 161 -6.46 16.96 1.97
C PRO A 161 -5.04 17.23 2.48
N ARG A 162 -4.66 16.67 3.64
CA ARG A 162 -3.33 16.88 4.23
C ARG A 162 -2.21 16.28 3.37
N LEU A 163 -2.55 15.29 2.54
CA LEU A 163 -1.62 14.70 1.58
C LEU A 163 -1.24 15.66 0.46
N GLU A 164 -2.07 16.65 0.15
CA GLU A 164 -1.88 17.60 -0.96
C GLU A 164 -1.52 19.01 -0.49
N GLN A 165 -1.47 19.23 0.82
CA GLN A 165 -1.13 20.50 1.46
C GLN A 165 0.39 20.55 1.76
N PRO A 166 1.18 21.39 1.06
CA PRO A 166 2.64 21.43 1.24
C PRO A 166 3.11 21.88 2.63
N ASP A 167 2.22 22.50 3.41
CA ASP A 167 2.43 22.98 4.77
C ASP A 167 1.93 21.98 5.84
N SER A 168 1.32 20.87 5.44
CA SER A 168 0.91 19.83 6.39
C SER A 168 2.11 19.16 7.04
N ALA A 169 1.94 18.71 8.29
CA ALA A 169 2.98 17.99 9.01
C ALA A 169 3.43 16.71 8.27
N PHE A 170 2.50 16.04 7.58
CA PHE A 170 2.82 14.87 6.77
C PHE A 170 3.69 15.23 5.56
N CYS A 171 3.37 16.32 4.84
CA CYS A 171 4.12 16.76 3.66
C CYS A 171 5.51 17.34 3.99
N ALA A 172 5.77 17.66 5.27
CA ALA A 172 7.10 18.02 5.73
C ALA A 172 8.04 16.80 5.85
N LEU A 173 7.51 15.57 5.88
CA LEU A 173 8.30 14.35 6.05
C LEU A 173 9.00 13.95 4.74
N PRO A 174 10.26 13.49 4.79
CA PRO A 174 10.86 12.68 3.75
C PRO A 174 10.08 11.39 3.54
N ILE A 175 9.73 11.07 2.29
CA ILE A 175 9.02 9.82 1.93
C ILE A 175 9.79 9.03 0.89
N LEU A 176 10.00 7.75 1.18
CA LEU A 176 10.49 6.76 0.21
C LEU A 176 9.38 5.77 -0.13
N ILE A 177 9.11 5.60 -1.42
CA ILE A 177 8.23 4.55 -1.93
C ILE A 177 9.06 3.55 -2.71
N LEU A 178 9.05 2.28 -2.30
CA LEU A 178 9.70 1.17 -2.99
C LEU A 178 8.65 0.28 -3.63
N MET A 179 8.79 -0.02 -4.91
CA MET A 179 7.79 -0.79 -5.66
C MET A 179 8.42 -1.76 -6.66
N GLY A 180 7.91 -2.98 -6.76
CA GLY A 180 8.29 -3.91 -7.82
C GLY A 180 7.54 -3.61 -9.12
N SER A 181 8.22 -3.68 -10.28
CA SER A 181 7.56 -3.42 -11.57
C SER A 181 6.56 -4.51 -11.96
N SER A 182 6.71 -5.71 -11.37
CA SER A 182 5.89 -6.89 -11.64
C SER A 182 4.98 -7.28 -10.46
N ASP A 183 4.81 -6.40 -9.47
CA ASP A 183 3.84 -6.61 -8.39
C ASP A 183 2.40 -6.74 -8.96
N LYS A 184 1.70 -7.81 -8.57
CA LYS A 184 0.31 -8.11 -8.94
C LYS A 184 -0.65 -8.05 -7.74
N ILE A 185 -0.13 -7.80 -6.54
CA ILE A 185 -0.90 -7.66 -5.29
C ILE A 185 -1.25 -6.20 -5.08
N THR A 186 -0.27 -5.29 -5.24
CA THR A 186 -0.52 -3.84 -5.26
C THR A 186 -0.23 -3.25 -6.63
N SER A 187 -0.94 -2.17 -6.97
CA SER A 187 -0.91 -1.59 -8.33
C SER A 187 0.19 -0.52 -8.44
N LEU A 188 1.19 -0.77 -9.29
CA LEU A 188 2.22 0.22 -9.63
C LEU A 188 1.63 1.52 -10.20
N PRO A 189 0.65 1.49 -11.13
CA PRO A 189 -0.05 2.70 -11.55
C PRO A 189 -0.64 3.51 -10.38
N LEU A 190 -1.31 2.85 -9.42
CA LEU A 190 -1.88 3.55 -8.27
C LEU A 190 -0.80 4.08 -7.31
N ALA A 191 0.33 3.38 -7.15
CA ALA A 191 1.47 3.89 -6.41
C ALA A 191 2.08 5.14 -7.08
N LYS A 192 2.15 5.18 -8.41
CA LYS A 192 2.58 6.36 -9.18
C LYS A 192 1.59 7.52 -9.05
N GLU A 193 0.28 7.25 -9.13
CA GLU A 193 -0.77 8.25 -8.90
C GLU A 193 -0.65 8.84 -7.48
N PHE A 194 -0.50 7.99 -6.47
CA PHE A 194 -0.30 8.41 -5.09
C PHE A 194 0.97 9.26 -4.93
N TYR A 195 2.10 8.82 -5.52
CA TYR A 195 3.34 9.59 -5.53
C TYR A 195 3.17 10.97 -6.18
N GLY A 196 2.45 11.06 -7.29
CA GLY A 196 2.16 12.32 -7.96
C GLY A 196 1.29 13.26 -7.11
N ARG A 197 0.35 12.68 -6.37
CA ARG A 197 -0.62 13.41 -5.53
C ARG A 197 0.00 14.00 -4.26
N ILE A 198 0.87 13.26 -3.56
CA ILE A 198 1.42 13.74 -2.29
C ILE A 198 2.28 14.99 -2.46
N ALA A 199 2.11 16.02 -1.63
CA ALA A 199 2.82 17.29 -1.72
C ALA A 199 4.13 17.32 -0.90
N ASN A 200 4.65 16.14 -0.54
CA ASN A 200 5.93 16.01 0.15
C ASN A 200 7.06 16.67 -0.63
N ARG A 201 7.84 17.53 0.04
CA ARG A 201 8.96 18.26 -0.57
C ARG A 201 10.13 17.33 -0.90
N ASP A 202 10.39 16.39 -0.01
CA ASP A 202 11.38 15.34 -0.17
C ASP A 202 10.66 14.01 -0.33
N LYS A 203 10.49 13.56 -1.58
CA LYS A 203 9.86 12.28 -1.90
C LYS A 203 10.59 11.58 -3.02
N GLU A 204 10.64 10.26 -2.93
CA GLU A 204 11.23 9.40 -3.95
C GLU A 204 10.34 8.18 -4.20
N LEU A 205 10.16 7.82 -5.48
CA LEU A 205 9.57 6.55 -5.89
C LEU A 205 10.64 5.75 -6.64
N LYS A 206 11.13 4.68 -6.02
CA LYS A 206 12.05 3.73 -6.63
C LYS A 206 11.28 2.50 -7.08
N VAL A 207 11.29 2.26 -8.40
CA VAL A 207 10.75 1.04 -9.00
C VAL A 207 11.90 0.07 -9.30
N PHE A 208 11.79 -1.17 -8.81
CA PHE A 208 12.72 -2.25 -9.09
C PHE A 208 12.16 -3.15 -10.18
N ASP A 209 12.92 -3.33 -11.26
CA ASP A 209 12.44 -4.05 -12.42
C ASP A 209 12.34 -5.56 -12.16
N GLY A 210 11.23 -6.18 -12.56
CA GLY A 210 10.97 -7.62 -12.41
C GLY A 210 10.56 -8.08 -11.02
N LEU A 211 10.77 -7.28 -9.96
CA LEU A 211 10.42 -7.66 -8.59
C LEU A 211 8.90 -7.74 -8.39
N TYR A 212 8.51 -8.67 -7.52
CA TYR A 212 7.14 -8.92 -7.08
C TYR A 212 6.86 -8.10 -5.79
N HIS A 213 5.86 -8.51 -5.01
CA HIS A 213 5.32 -7.77 -3.87
C HIS A 213 6.23 -7.74 -2.63
N ALA A 214 6.89 -8.86 -2.32
CA ALA A 214 7.77 -9.02 -1.17
C ALA A 214 9.20 -8.58 -1.52
N LEU A 215 9.40 -7.29 -1.77
CA LEU A 215 10.68 -6.75 -2.26
C LEU A 215 11.89 -7.11 -1.39
N PHE A 216 11.71 -7.25 -0.08
CA PHE A 216 12.79 -7.60 0.85
C PHE A 216 13.17 -9.08 0.82
N ASP A 217 12.40 -9.91 0.13
CA ASP A 217 12.59 -11.36 0.06
C ASP A 217 12.76 -11.87 -1.39
N ASP A 218 12.50 -11.02 -2.39
CA ASP A 218 12.78 -11.29 -3.81
C ASP A 218 14.29 -11.54 -4.05
N PRO A 219 14.72 -12.25 -5.12
CA PRO A 219 16.12 -12.61 -5.32
C PRO A 219 17.11 -11.43 -5.31
N GLU A 220 16.70 -10.27 -5.79
CA GLU A 220 17.47 -9.01 -5.81
C GLU A 220 17.24 -8.15 -4.56
N LYS A 221 16.79 -8.73 -3.44
CA LYS A 221 16.59 -8.02 -2.16
C LYS A 221 17.80 -7.24 -1.68
N ASP A 222 19.02 -7.70 -1.97
CA ASP A 222 20.25 -6.99 -1.62
C ASP A 222 20.23 -5.56 -2.24
N ASP A 223 19.77 -5.41 -3.48
CA ASP A 223 19.66 -4.10 -4.16
C ASP A 223 18.58 -3.21 -3.51
N VAL A 224 17.49 -3.82 -3.04
CA VAL A 224 16.40 -3.11 -2.33
C VAL A 224 16.92 -2.56 -1.00
N PHE A 225 17.64 -3.37 -0.24
CA PHE A 225 18.22 -2.95 1.04
C PHE A 225 19.35 -1.94 0.85
N ASP A 226 20.24 -2.12 -0.13
CA ASP A 226 21.32 -1.17 -0.42
C ASP A 226 20.73 0.22 -0.77
N HIS A 227 19.64 0.26 -1.56
CA HIS A 227 18.95 1.51 -1.87
C HIS A 227 18.28 2.15 -0.63
N LEU A 228 17.56 1.36 0.16
CA LEU A 228 16.92 1.82 1.41
C LEU A 228 17.96 2.41 2.38
N VAL A 229 19.07 1.70 2.60
CA VAL A 229 20.15 2.12 3.49
C VAL A 229 20.82 3.39 2.98
N ALA A 230 21.09 3.49 1.68
CA ALA A 230 21.63 4.71 1.08
C ALA A 230 20.68 5.91 1.27
N TRP A 231 19.38 5.71 1.06
CA TRP A 231 18.36 6.74 1.24
C TRP A 231 18.29 7.22 2.71
N LEU A 232 18.39 6.29 3.66
CA LEU A 232 18.42 6.59 5.09
C LEU A 232 19.69 7.34 5.48
N HIS A 233 20.87 6.89 5.03
CA HIS A 233 22.14 7.55 5.34
C HIS A 233 22.26 8.96 4.79
N ALA A 234 21.65 9.23 3.62
CA ALA A 234 21.60 10.58 3.05
C ALA A 234 20.84 11.58 3.94
N ARG A 235 19.88 11.12 4.76
CA ARG A 235 19.02 11.97 5.62
C ARG A 235 19.39 11.91 7.09
N PHE A 236 19.91 10.76 7.50
CA PHE A 236 20.31 10.45 8.86
C PHE A 236 21.74 9.92 8.83
N PRO A 237 22.73 10.78 8.52
CA PRO A 237 24.12 10.38 8.55
C PRO A 237 24.44 9.85 9.94
N ALA A 238 25.03 8.66 10.01
CA ALA A 238 25.58 8.16 11.26
C ALA A 238 26.60 9.19 11.71
N GLY A 239 26.40 9.79 12.88
CA GLY A 239 27.28 10.83 13.41
C GLY A 239 28.72 10.33 13.27
N GLY A 240 29.49 11.01 12.42
CA GLY A 240 30.82 10.56 12.06
C GLY A 240 31.69 10.49 13.31
N ASP A 241 32.26 9.32 13.56
CA ASP A 241 33.52 9.26 14.28
C ASP A 241 34.49 10.16 13.49
N GLY A 242 34.91 11.27 14.12
CA GLY A 242 35.65 12.33 13.45
C GLY A 242 36.88 11.80 12.72
N GLY A 243 36.93 11.99 11.40
CA GLY A 243 38.12 11.70 10.62
C GLY A 243 37.89 11.72 9.11
N GLY A 244 38.33 12.81 8.47
CA GLY A 244 38.76 12.77 7.07
C GLY A 244 37.93 13.61 6.11
N ASP A 245 38.48 14.77 5.77
CA ASP A 245 38.20 15.60 4.59
C ASP A 245 37.57 14.83 3.41
N ARG A 246 36.44 15.34 2.91
CA ARG A 246 36.15 15.31 1.48
C ARG A 246 35.24 16.47 1.06
N ALA A 247 35.74 17.15 0.03
CA ALA A 247 35.25 18.38 -0.55
C ALA A 247 33.82 18.29 -1.07
N ALA A 248 33.10 19.41 -0.93
CA ALA A 248 31.76 19.63 -1.46
C ALA A 248 31.73 19.53 -3.00
N PRO A 249 30.66 18.98 -3.59
CA PRO A 249 30.44 19.10 -5.02
C PRO A 249 29.89 20.50 -5.38
N GLU A 250 30.36 20.97 -6.52
CA GLU A 250 30.21 22.27 -7.18
C GLU A 250 28.76 22.56 -7.59
N GLU A 251 28.27 23.76 -7.25
CA GLU A 251 26.96 24.29 -7.66
C GLU A 251 26.92 24.55 -9.18
N ALA A 252 25.83 24.13 -9.85
CA ALA A 252 25.49 24.57 -11.20
C ALA A 252 24.49 25.74 -11.16
N PRO A 253 24.56 26.71 -12.09
CA PRO A 253 24.07 28.06 -11.86
C PRO A 253 22.57 28.26 -12.14
N ALA A 254 22.00 29.22 -11.43
CA ALA A 254 20.66 29.77 -11.57
C ALA A 254 20.46 30.52 -12.91
N ALA A 255 19.29 30.31 -13.53
CA ALA A 255 18.79 31.16 -14.61
C ALA A 255 17.85 32.22 -14.02
N GLY A 256 18.22 33.50 -14.19
CA GLY A 256 17.39 34.67 -13.91
C GLY A 256 16.47 35.05 -15.07
N PRO A 257 15.69 36.14 -14.93
CA PRO A 257 14.32 36.24 -15.42
C PRO A 257 14.18 36.98 -16.76
N GLU A 258 13.11 36.71 -17.50
CA GLU A 258 12.60 37.63 -18.51
C GLU A 258 11.20 38.13 -18.15
N ALA A 259 11.07 39.46 -18.24
CA ALA A 259 9.86 40.22 -18.04
C ALA A 259 9.44 40.86 -19.37
N GLY A 260 8.12 40.91 -19.59
CA GLY A 260 7.43 41.71 -20.62
C GLY A 260 6.01 41.16 -20.77
N GLY A 261 4.90 41.89 -20.69
CA GLY A 261 4.64 43.33 -20.68
C GLY A 261 3.47 43.62 -21.64
N GLY A 262 2.36 44.16 -21.12
CA GLY A 262 1.20 44.72 -21.87
C GLY A 262 0.05 43.72 -22.10
N ASP A 263 -1.19 43.83 -21.61
CA ASP A 263 -2.19 44.91 -21.35
C ASP A 263 -3.33 44.95 -22.40
N ASP A 264 -4.52 45.26 -21.87
CA ASP A 264 -5.83 45.62 -22.44
C ASP A 264 -6.74 44.55 -23.07
N GLY A 265 -8.03 44.59 -22.69
CA GLY A 265 -9.09 44.00 -23.51
C GLY A 265 -10.42 43.67 -22.82
N SER A 266 -11.07 44.64 -22.18
CA SER A 266 -12.47 44.59 -21.73
C SER A 266 -13.45 43.88 -22.68
N ARG A 267 -14.38 43.05 -22.17
CA ARG A 267 -15.84 43.24 -22.32
C ARG A 267 -16.70 42.19 -21.61
N ARG A 268 -17.73 42.72 -20.94
CA ARG A 268 -18.89 42.04 -20.37
C ARG A 268 -19.77 41.41 -21.46
N SER A 269 -20.39 40.28 -21.17
CA SER A 269 -21.82 40.09 -21.46
C SER A 269 -22.44 39.09 -20.49
N SER A 270 -23.57 39.52 -19.96
CA SER A 270 -24.53 38.81 -19.14
C SER A 270 -25.39 37.87 -19.98
N SER A 271 -25.75 36.71 -19.44
CA SER A 271 -27.07 36.11 -19.71
C SER A 271 -27.55 35.31 -18.50
N SER A 272 -28.61 35.84 -17.90
CA SER A 272 -29.53 35.21 -16.97
C SER A 272 -30.32 34.07 -17.60
N GLY A 273 -30.72 33.09 -16.79
CA GLY A 273 -31.97 32.34 -17.01
C GLY A 273 -31.93 30.90 -16.53
N GLY A 274 -32.96 30.52 -15.76
CA GLY A 274 -33.47 29.15 -15.77
C GLY A 274 -33.42 28.40 -14.45
N ASP A 275 -34.52 28.48 -13.73
CA ASP A 275 -34.94 27.67 -12.59
C ASP A 275 -35.32 26.22 -13.00
N THR A 276 -35.47 25.38 -11.98
CA THR A 276 -36.20 24.09 -11.88
C THR A 276 -35.43 22.79 -12.12
N GLY A 277 -35.50 21.90 -11.12
CA GLY A 277 -35.19 20.48 -11.28
C GLY A 277 -34.54 19.86 -10.05
N GLY A 278 -35.28 19.70 -8.96
CA GLY A 278 -34.88 18.76 -7.91
C GLY A 278 -34.99 17.34 -8.44
N ASP A 279 -33.89 16.81 -8.98
CA ASP A 279 -33.79 15.40 -9.32
C ASP A 279 -33.92 14.60 -8.03
N ARG A 280 -35.08 13.96 -7.85
CA ARG A 280 -35.20 12.81 -6.95
C ARG A 280 -34.27 11.75 -7.52
N GLU A 281 -33.11 11.59 -6.89
CA GLU A 281 -32.21 10.47 -7.11
C GLU A 281 -33.05 9.19 -7.11
N THR A 282 -33.16 8.54 -8.27
CA THR A 282 -33.92 7.30 -8.40
C THR A 282 -33.13 6.20 -7.71
N VAL A 283 -33.78 5.51 -6.78
CA VAL A 283 -33.16 4.48 -5.94
C VAL A 283 -33.75 3.13 -6.31
N GLU A 284 -32.89 2.15 -6.58
CA GLU A 284 -33.22 0.75 -6.85
C GLU A 284 -32.81 -0.14 -5.68
N VAL A 285 -33.62 -1.15 -5.40
CA VAL A 285 -33.43 -2.07 -4.28
C VAL A 285 -32.65 -3.28 -4.78
N VAL A 286 -31.37 -3.38 -4.42
CA VAL A 286 -30.50 -4.49 -4.83
C VAL A 286 -30.28 -5.44 -3.65
N THR A 287 -30.41 -6.74 -3.93
CA THR A 287 -30.30 -7.80 -2.92
C THR A 287 -29.04 -8.63 -3.17
N ALA A 288 -28.14 -8.67 -2.18
CA ALA A 288 -26.94 -9.50 -2.20
C ALA A 288 -27.16 -10.72 -1.31
N THR A 289 -26.79 -11.91 -1.82
CA THR A 289 -26.81 -13.16 -1.06
C THR A 289 -25.39 -13.70 -0.93
N VAL A 290 -24.98 -14.02 0.29
CA VAL A 290 -23.65 -14.55 0.62
C VAL A 290 -23.83 -15.90 1.30
N THR A 291 -23.10 -16.91 0.81
CA THR A 291 -23.01 -18.21 1.47
C THR A 291 -21.68 -18.31 2.19
N THR A 292 -21.71 -18.64 3.47
CA THR A 292 -20.50 -18.86 4.30
C THR A 292 -19.89 -20.24 4.07
N GLU A 293 -18.65 -20.45 4.51
CA GLU A 293 -17.96 -21.75 4.43
C GLU A 293 -18.76 -22.89 5.07
N ASP A 294 -19.52 -22.61 6.14
CA ASP A 294 -20.39 -23.57 6.83
C ASP A 294 -21.74 -23.81 6.11
N GLY A 295 -21.93 -23.23 4.93
CA GLY A 295 -23.14 -23.37 4.11
C GLY A 295 -24.32 -22.47 4.52
N ALA A 296 -24.16 -21.60 5.52
CA ALA A 296 -25.22 -20.67 5.90
C ALA A 296 -25.36 -19.55 4.85
N VAL A 297 -26.59 -19.31 4.41
CA VAL A 297 -26.96 -18.32 3.39
C VAL A 297 -27.52 -17.07 4.07
N TYR A 298 -26.95 -15.92 3.74
CA TYR A 298 -27.36 -14.62 4.26
C TYR A 298 -27.74 -13.70 3.11
N THR A 299 -28.89 -13.06 3.22
CA THR A 299 -29.39 -12.12 2.22
C THR A 299 -29.50 -10.74 2.84
N THR A 300 -28.95 -9.73 2.18
CA THR A 300 -29.07 -8.33 2.57
C THR A 300 -29.53 -7.50 1.40
N THR A 301 -30.33 -6.48 1.68
CA THR A 301 -30.94 -5.62 0.68
C THR A 301 -30.54 -4.17 0.98
N VAL A 302 -30.06 -3.46 -0.03
CA VAL A 302 -29.76 -2.02 0.08
C VAL A 302 -30.34 -1.28 -1.10
N GLU A 303 -30.79 -0.08 -0.77
CA GLU A 303 -31.23 0.95 -1.69
C GLU A 303 -30.01 1.65 -2.28
N VAL A 304 -29.87 1.64 -3.61
CA VAL A 304 -28.76 2.25 -4.35
C VAL A 304 -29.28 3.14 -5.47
N ALA A 305 -28.53 4.17 -5.86
CA ALA A 305 -28.84 4.92 -7.07
C ALA A 305 -28.89 3.99 -8.29
N VAL A 306 -29.84 4.20 -9.21
CA VAL A 306 -30.11 3.32 -10.37
C VAL A 306 -28.85 3.02 -11.21
N ASP A 307 -27.95 3.99 -11.37
CA ASP A 307 -26.68 3.80 -12.10
C ASP A 307 -25.78 2.72 -11.44
N ALA A 308 -25.83 2.60 -10.11
CA ALA A 308 -25.10 1.56 -9.36
C ALA A 308 -25.81 0.19 -9.38
N ALA A 309 -27.12 0.14 -9.63
CA ALA A 309 -27.88 -1.10 -9.74
C ALA A 309 -27.74 -1.77 -11.12
N GLN A 310 -27.65 -0.98 -12.19
CA GLN A 310 -27.36 -1.50 -13.54
C GLN A 310 -25.96 -2.14 -13.60
N ASP A 311 -24.97 -1.53 -12.93
CA ASP A 311 -23.63 -2.11 -12.74
C ASP A 311 -23.67 -3.42 -11.90
N ALA A 312 -24.62 -3.55 -10.96
CA ALA A 312 -24.78 -4.75 -10.12
C ALA A 312 -25.32 -5.95 -10.89
N ALA A 313 -26.28 -5.73 -11.80
CA ALA A 313 -26.82 -6.78 -12.66
C ALA A 313 -25.76 -7.31 -13.65
N ALA A 314 -24.94 -6.42 -14.20
CA ALA A 314 -23.84 -6.81 -15.10
C ALA A 314 -22.73 -7.58 -14.35
N ALA A 315 -22.33 -7.13 -13.16
CA ALA A 315 -21.30 -7.80 -12.37
C ALA A 315 -21.70 -9.19 -11.85
N ALA A 316 -23.00 -9.41 -11.58
CA ALA A 316 -23.51 -10.73 -11.19
C ALA A 316 -23.44 -11.74 -12.36
N ALA A 317 -23.66 -11.27 -13.60
CA ALA A 317 -23.52 -12.10 -14.80
C ALA A 317 -22.06 -12.49 -15.06
N ASP A 318 -21.13 -11.55 -14.92
CA ASP A 318 -19.69 -11.80 -15.13
C ASP A 318 -19.09 -12.72 -14.07
N ASN A 319 -19.49 -12.58 -12.80
CA ASN A 319 -19.01 -13.46 -11.72
C ASN A 319 -19.57 -14.88 -11.86
N ALA A 320 -20.83 -15.03 -12.28
CA ALA A 320 -21.41 -16.34 -12.59
C ALA A 320 -20.69 -17.02 -13.77
N ASP A 321 -20.20 -16.25 -14.74
CA ASP A 321 -19.45 -16.79 -15.88
C ASP A 321 -17.99 -17.14 -15.51
N ALA A 322 -17.33 -16.32 -14.68
CA ALA A 322 -16.02 -16.61 -14.12
C ALA A 322 -16.02 -17.84 -13.19
N GLN A 323 -17.04 -17.99 -12.34
CA GLN A 323 -17.20 -19.17 -11.49
C GLN A 323 -17.48 -20.44 -12.30
N ARG A 324 -18.29 -20.36 -13.37
CA ARG A 324 -18.49 -21.49 -14.31
C ARG A 324 -17.19 -21.88 -15.02
N LYS A 325 -16.40 -20.89 -15.46
CA LYS A 325 -15.10 -21.14 -16.11
C LYS A 325 -14.07 -21.76 -15.16
N ALA A 326 -14.03 -21.31 -13.90
CA ALA A 326 -13.17 -21.90 -12.88
C ALA A 326 -13.58 -23.33 -12.52
N GLN A 327 -14.89 -23.61 -12.40
CA GLN A 327 -15.40 -24.96 -12.15
C GLN A 327 -15.19 -25.91 -13.35
N SER A 328 -15.30 -25.41 -14.58
CA SER A 328 -15.00 -26.21 -15.77
C SER A 328 -13.51 -26.52 -15.90
N ALA A 329 -12.63 -25.58 -15.54
CA ALA A 329 -11.18 -25.78 -15.55
C ALA A 329 -10.75 -26.82 -14.49
N ALA A 330 -11.32 -26.75 -13.29
CA ALA A 330 -11.06 -27.73 -12.23
C ALA A 330 -11.59 -29.14 -12.56
N SER A 331 -12.66 -29.24 -13.36
CA SER A 331 -13.20 -30.54 -13.79
C SER A 331 -12.40 -31.17 -14.93
N SER A 332 -11.73 -30.36 -15.77
CA SER A 332 -10.85 -30.86 -16.84
C SER A 332 -9.47 -31.32 -16.36
N GLU A 333 -9.04 -30.92 -15.17
CA GLU A 333 -7.78 -31.41 -14.55
C GLU A 333 -7.95 -32.74 -13.79
N GLN A 334 -9.19 -33.23 -13.64
CA GLN A 334 -9.52 -34.51 -12.99
C GLN A 334 -9.91 -35.65 -13.96
N GLN A 335 -9.77 -35.45 -15.28
CA GLN A 335 -9.99 -36.47 -16.32
C GLN A 335 -8.71 -36.83 -17.07
#